data_AF-A0A2P2GTG5-F1
#
_entry.id   AF-A0A2P2GTG5-F1
#
_cell.length_a   1.000
_cell.length_b   1.000
_cell.length_c   1.000
_cell.angle_alpha   90.00
_cell.angle_beta   90.00
_cell.angle_gamma   90.00
#
_symmetry.space_group_name_H-M   'P 1'
#
loop_
_entity.id
_entity.type
_entity.pdbx_description
1 polymer ?
#
loop_
_entity_poly.entity_id
_entity_poly.type
_entity_poly.pdbx_seq_one_letter_code
_entity_poly.pdbx_strand_id
1 'polypeptide(L)'
;MQLAHVDIDGDGGSAQGGDLRVGQTDLAAVGDAAFKLHTRLGTEGDHAKASTQEAGTAMKQDFALGPALTTVAEKWNEQVNTLLDACAHISNHLEYTQRTHAEDEHWIATRFKYEQLDKGFEERAGH
;
A
#
# COMPACT_ATOMS: atom_id res chain seq x y z
N MET A 1 -15.15 -5.47 -14.90
CA MET A 1 -15.74 -4.84 -13.69
C MET A 1 -16.03 -3.37 -14.03
N GLN A 2 -17.17 -2.81 -13.59
CA GLN A 2 -17.49 -1.38 -13.83
C GLN A 2 -17.12 -0.59 -12.57
N LEU A 3 -16.19 0.37 -12.70
CA LEU A 3 -15.59 1.05 -11.54
C LEU A 3 -16.31 2.34 -11.13
N ALA A 4 -17.16 2.90 -12.00
CA ALA A 4 -18.01 4.03 -11.68
C ALA A 4 -19.21 4.11 -12.64
N HIS A 5 -20.37 4.48 -12.10
CA HIS A 5 -21.46 5.09 -12.87
C HIS A 5 -21.83 6.39 -12.17
N VAL A 6 -22.07 7.45 -12.92
CA VAL A 6 -22.71 8.67 -12.41
C VAL A 6 -24.11 8.66 -13.01
N ASP A 7 -25.14 8.64 -12.16
CA ASP A 7 -26.51 8.90 -12.60
C ASP A 7 -26.59 10.35 -13.06
N ILE A 8 -26.80 10.56 -14.35
CA ILE A 8 -27.08 11.89 -14.90
C ILE A 8 -28.60 12.00 -15.01
N ASP A 9 -29.23 12.47 -13.93
CA ASP A 9 -30.59 12.99 -14.00
C ASP A 9 -30.57 14.37 -14.66
N GLY A 10 -31.07 14.45 -15.90
CA GLY A 10 -31.71 15.66 -16.42
C GLY A 10 -30.88 16.61 -17.28
N ASP A 11 -31.20 16.56 -18.57
CA ASP A 11 -31.23 17.63 -19.58
C ASP A 11 -29.92 18.30 -20.04
N GLY A 12 -29.58 18.04 -21.30
CA GLY A 12 -29.06 19.09 -22.18
C GLY A 12 -27.59 19.50 -22.02
N GLY A 13 -26.65 18.56 -21.92
CA GLY A 13 -25.23 18.88 -22.07
C GLY A 13 -24.42 17.62 -22.30
N SER A 14 -23.55 17.63 -23.31
CA SER A 14 -22.60 16.54 -23.59
C SER A 14 -21.59 16.39 -22.45
N ALA A 15 -22.03 15.76 -21.35
CA ALA A 15 -21.15 15.25 -20.32
C ALA A 15 -20.53 13.97 -20.87
N GLN A 16 -19.28 14.07 -21.31
CA GLN A 16 -18.40 12.92 -21.51
C GLN A 16 -18.08 12.30 -20.14
N GLY A 17 -19.10 11.71 -19.50
CA GLY A 17 -18.91 10.75 -18.42
C GLY A 17 -18.34 9.48 -19.05
N GLY A 18 -17.03 9.30 -18.98
CA GLY A 18 -16.36 8.13 -19.51
C GLY A 18 -16.81 6.86 -18.78
N ASP A 19 -17.26 5.87 -19.54
CA ASP A 19 -17.52 4.52 -19.03
C ASP A 19 -16.17 3.86 -18.71
N LEU A 20 -15.74 3.95 -17.44
CA LEU A 20 -14.51 3.32 -16.95
C LEU A 20 -14.72 1.82 -16.83
N ARG A 21 -14.48 1.11 -17.93
CA ARG A 21 -14.44 -0.35 -18.01
C ARG A 21 -13.01 -0.84 -17.83
N VAL A 22 -12.79 -1.69 -16.84
CA VAL A 22 -11.52 -2.42 -16.66
C VAL A 22 -11.73 -3.91 -16.92
N GLY A 23 -10.80 -4.50 -17.69
CA GLY A 23 -10.80 -5.92 -18.01
C GLY A 23 -10.15 -6.78 -16.91
N GLN A 24 -10.42 -8.08 -16.92
CA GLN A 24 -9.83 -9.02 -15.96
C GLN A 24 -8.30 -9.10 -16.09
N THR A 25 -7.78 -8.97 -17.31
CA THR A 25 -6.34 -8.93 -17.60
C THR A 25 -5.67 -7.72 -16.97
N ASP A 26 -6.31 -6.55 -17.04
CA ASP A 26 -5.78 -5.32 -16.46
C ASP A 26 -5.75 -5.40 -14.93
N LEU A 27 -6.83 -5.92 -14.31
CA LEU A 27 -6.87 -6.16 -12.87
C LEU A 27 -5.81 -7.18 -12.42
N ALA A 28 -5.59 -8.25 -13.20
CA ALA A 28 -4.55 -9.23 -12.93
C ALA A 28 -3.14 -8.60 -12.98
N ALA A 29 -2.91 -7.72 -13.96
CA ALA A 29 -1.64 -7.00 -14.08
C ALA A 29 -1.38 -6.07 -12.89
N VAL A 30 -2.41 -5.40 -12.37
CA VAL A 30 -2.29 -4.58 -11.15
C VAL A 30 -1.99 -5.45 -9.92
N GLY A 31 -2.67 -6.58 -9.77
CA GLY A 31 -2.40 -7.55 -8.69
C GLY A 31 -0.95 -8.06 -8.72
N ASP A 32 -0.46 -8.47 -9.89
CA ASP A 32 0.92 -8.93 -10.08
C ASP A 32 1.95 -7.80 -9.80
N ALA A 33 1.66 -6.57 -10.21
CA ALA A 33 2.50 -5.42 -9.89
C ALA A 33 2.56 -5.15 -8.37
N ALA A 34 1.42 -5.24 -7.68
CA ALA A 34 1.37 -5.09 -6.23
C ALA A 34 2.15 -6.21 -5.52
N PHE A 35 2.02 -7.46 -5.96
CA PHE A 35 2.79 -8.59 -5.45
C PHE A 35 4.30 -8.38 -5.62
N LYS A 36 4.74 -8.01 -6.83
CA LYS A 36 6.16 -7.71 -7.11
C LYS A 36 6.69 -6.58 -6.23
N LEU A 37 5.90 -5.53 -6.02
CA LEU A 37 6.27 -4.42 -5.17
C LEU A 37 6.39 -4.85 -3.71
N HIS A 38 5.45 -5.65 -3.20
CA HIS A 38 5.51 -6.25 -1.87
C HIS A 38 6.80 -7.06 -1.67
N THR A 39 7.12 -7.98 -2.59
CA THR A 39 8.35 -8.80 -2.49
C THR A 39 9.61 -7.96 -2.48
N ARG A 40 9.69 -6.95 -3.35
CA ARG A 40 10.86 -6.05 -3.42
C ARG A 40 10.98 -5.19 -2.17
N LEU A 41 9.90 -4.58 -1.69
CA LEU A 41 9.91 -3.80 -0.46
C LEU A 41 10.34 -4.63 0.75
N GLY A 42 9.90 -5.88 0.84
CA GLY A 42 10.24 -6.76 1.97
C GLY A 42 11.72 -7.14 2.01
N THR A 43 12.41 -7.05 0.87
CA THR A 43 13.85 -7.33 0.78
C THR A 43 14.67 -6.04 0.85
N GLU A 44 14.38 -5.10 -0.04
CA GLU A 44 15.15 -3.86 -0.23
C GLU A 44 14.87 -2.84 0.89
N GLY A 45 13.65 -2.82 1.42
CA GLY A 45 13.26 -1.92 2.51
C GLY A 45 14.01 -2.19 3.82
N ASP A 46 14.41 -3.43 4.05
CA ASP A 46 15.16 -3.84 5.25
C ASP A 46 16.70 -3.79 5.05
N HIS A 47 17.19 -3.53 3.84
CA HIS A 47 18.62 -3.62 3.48
C HIS A 47 19.54 -2.78 4.40
N ALA A 48 19.14 -1.56 4.76
CA ALA A 48 19.94 -0.65 5.59
C ALA A 48 19.62 -0.73 7.09
N LYS A 49 18.71 -1.61 7.52
CA LYS A 49 18.13 -1.58 8.87
C LYS A 49 19.17 -1.82 9.96
N ALA A 50 19.95 -2.89 9.83
CA ALA A 50 20.97 -3.25 10.82
C ALA A 50 22.06 -2.19 10.91
N SER A 51 22.64 -1.79 9.77
CA SER A 51 23.72 -0.80 9.73
C SER A 51 23.28 0.57 10.25
N THR A 52 22.05 0.99 9.97
CA THR A 52 21.52 2.27 10.47
C THR A 52 21.27 2.23 11.98
N GLN A 53 20.77 1.12 12.52
CA GLN A 53 20.61 0.95 13.98
C GLN A 53 21.96 0.92 14.71
N GLU A 54 22.94 0.21 14.18
CA GLU A 54 24.30 0.16 14.72
C GLU A 54 24.94 1.55 14.73
N ALA A 55 24.86 2.27 13.61
CA ALA A 55 25.40 3.63 13.52
C ALA A 55 24.69 4.59 14.50
N GLY A 56 23.36 4.55 14.58
CA GLY A 56 22.59 5.37 15.52
C GLY A 56 22.99 5.10 16.98
N THR A 57 23.20 3.83 17.33
CA THR A 57 23.64 3.42 18.66
C THR A 57 25.06 3.88 18.97
N ALA A 58 25.99 3.66 18.03
CA ALA A 58 27.40 4.03 18.18
C ALA A 58 27.58 5.54 18.37
N MET A 59 26.78 6.36 17.69
CA MET A 59 26.88 7.83 17.75
C MET A 59 26.09 8.44 18.91
N LYS A 60 25.31 7.66 19.66
CA LYS A 60 24.32 8.18 20.63
C LYS A 60 24.91 8.98 21.79
N GLN A 61 26.12 8.63 22.25
CA GLN A 61 26.74 9.28 23.40
C GLN A 61 27.38 10.62 23.05
N ASP A 62 28.00 10.71 21.87
CA ASP A 62 28.88 11.83 21.53
C ASP A 62 28.26 12.78 20.49
N PHE A 63 27.19 12.36 19.80
CA PHE A 63 26.59 13.12 18.70
C PHE A 63 25.07 13.10 18.75
N ALA A 64 24.45 14.30 18.68
CA ALA A 64 23.00 14.46 18.50
C ALA A 64 22.46 13.77 17.22
N LEU A 65 23.34 13.49 16.26
CA LEU A 65 23.01 12.72 15.07
C LEU A 65 22.61 11.27 15.38
N GLY A 66 23.14 10.65 16.44
CA GLY A 66 22.81 9.27 16.80
C GLY A 66 21.32 9.06 17.06
N PRO A 67 20.70 9.77 18.01
CA PRO A 67 19.25 9.73 18.24
C PRO A 67 18.43 10.09 17.00
N ALA A 68 18.83 11.11 16.24
CA ALA A 68 18.13 11.52 15.03
C ALA A 68 18.13 10.41 13.96
N LEU A 69 19.26 9.72 13.78
CA LEU A 69 19.39 8.60 12.85
C LEU A 69 18.53 7.40 13.27
N THR A 70 18.46 7.10 14.58
CA THR A 70 17.55 6.08 15.11
C THR A 70 16.09 6.41 14.78
N THR A 71 15.65 7.66 15.01
CA THR A 71 14.28 8.09 14.68
C THR A 71 13.98 7.97 13.19
N VAL A 72 14.92 8.35 12.31
CA VAL A 72 14.74 8.21 10.86
C VAL A 72 14.62 6.73 10.47
N ALA A 73 15.43 5.84 11.06
CA ALA A 73 15.38 4.40 10.80
C ALA A 73 14.04 3.79 11.23
N GLU A 74 13.52 4.19 12.38
CA GLU A 74 12.21 3.77 12.88
C GLU A 74 11.09 4.22 11.94
N LYS A 75 11.11 5.49 11.54
CA LYS A 75 10.10 6.04 10.62
C LYS A 75 10.15 5.40 9.24
N TRP A 76 11.34 5.13 8.72
CA TRP A 76 11.50 4.38 7.49
C TRP A 76 10.84 3.00 7.58
N ASN A 77 11.14 2.24 8.64
CA ASN A 77 10.55 0.91 8.85
C ASN A 77 9.02 0.97 8.97
N GLU A 78 8.46 1.96 9.69
CA GLU A 78 7.00 2.18 9.75
C GLU A 78 6.38 2.39 8.34
N GLN A 79 7.01 3.21 7.49
CA GLN A 79 6.50 3.46 6.15
C GLN A 79 6.63 2.23 5.24
N VAL A 80 7.76 1.50 5.31
CA VAL A 80 7.95 0.25 4.55
C VAL A 80 6.87 -0.77 4.93
N ASN A 81 6.60 -0.96 6.22
CA ASN A 81 5.54 -1.86 6.67
C ASN A 81 4.15 -1.43 6.17
N THR A 82 3.85 -0.13 6.24
CA THR A 82 2.58 0.40 5.70
C THR A 82 2.42 0.09 4.21
N LEU A 83 3.49 0.25 3.42
CA LEU A 83 3.47 -0.07 1.99
C LEU A 83 3.37 -1.57 1.72
N LEU A 84 4.04 -2.41 2.51
CA LEU A 84 3.92 -3.86 2.43
C LEU A 84 2.48 -4.30 2.64
N ASP A 85 1.85 -3.81 3.70
CA ASP A 85 0.47 -4.16 4.01
C ASP A 85 -0.52 -3.65 2.95
N ALA A 86 -0.32 -2.44 2.42
CA ALA A 86 -1.13 -1.93 1.32
C ALA A 86 -0.98 -2.77 0.03
N CYS A 87 0.24 -3.16 -0.32
CA CYS A 87 0.49 -4.01 -1.50
C CYS A 87 -0.12 -5.40 -1.33
N ALA A 88 0.01 -6.00 -0.14
CA ALA A 88 -0.63 -7.27 0.18
C ALA A 88 -2.16 -7.15 0.08
N HIS A 89 -2.75 -6.08 0.61
CA HIS A 89 -4.18 -5.85 0.53
C HIS A 89 -4.68 -5.72 -0.93
N ILE A 90 -3.99 -4.94 -1.76
CA ILE A 90 -4.32 -4.79 -3.19
C ILE A 90 -4.23 -6.14 -3.91
N SER A 91 -3.12 -6.87 -3.73
CA SER A 91 -2.90 -8.17 -4.35
C SER A 91 -4.01 -9.16 -3.97
N ASN A 92 -4.32 -9.25 -2.68
CA ASN A 92 -5.32 -10.17 -2.14
C ASN A 92 -6.74 -9.80 -2.59
N HIS A 93 -7.06 -8.51 -2.61
CA HIS A 93 -8.37 -8.05 -3.04
C HIS A 93 -8.60 -8.37 -4.52
N LEU A 94 -7.60 -8.11 -5.38
CA LEU A 94 -7.71 -8.36 -6.82
C LEU A 94 -7.70 -9.86 -7.15
N GLU A 95 -6.93 -10.67 -6.42
CA GLU A 95 -7.00 -12.13 -6.50
C GLU A 95 -8.38 -12.64 -6.08
N TYR A 96 -8.94 -12.14 -4.97
CA TYR A 96 -10.30 -12.48 -4.54
C TYR A 96 -11.36 -12.06 -5.56
N THR A 97 -11.28 -10.84 -6.11
CA THR A 97 -12.20 -10.38 -7.16
C THR A 97 -12.09 -11.25 -8.41
N GLN A 98 -10.88 -11.57 -8.84
CA GLN A 98 -10.66 -12.46 -9.98
C GLN A 98 -11.28 -13.84 -9.74
N ARG A 99 -11.03 -14.44 -8.57
CA ARG A 99 -11.52 -15.77 -8.20
C ARG A 99 -13.03 -15.83 -7.93
N THR A 100 -13.61 -14.80 -7.34
CA THR A 100 -15.08 -14.71 -7.18
C THR A 100 -15.81 -14.61 -8.52
N HIS A 101 -15.09 -14.20 -9.58
CA HIS A 101 -15.58 -14.19 -10.95
C HIS A 101 -15.04 -15.34 -11.83
N ALA A 102 -14.18 -16.23 -11.28
CA ALA A 102 -13.51 -17.30 -12.03
C ALA A 102 -13.55 -18.71 -11.38
N GLU A 103 -13.98 -18.84 -10.12
CA GLU A 103 -13.92 -20.04 -9.26
C GLU A 103 -12.47 -20.49 -8.90
N ASP A 104 -12.27 -21.01 -7.67
CA ASP A 104 -11.04 -21.61 -7.02
C ASP A 104 -10.06 -20.76 -6.19
N GLU A 105 -9.44 -21.35 -5.14
CA GLU A 105 -8.92 -20.72 -3.89
C GLU A 105 -7.38 -20.73 -3.63
N HIS A 106 -6.74 -19.55 -3.43
CA HIS A 106 -5.42 -19.36 -2.77
C HIS A 106 -5.37 -18.09 -1.88
N TRP A 107 -5.03 -18.22 -0.60
CA TRP A 107 -5.08 -17.12 0.40
C TRP A 107 -3.69 -16.74 0.90
N ILE A 108 -3.36 -15.44 0.87
CA ILE A 108 -2.19 -14.87 1.55
C ILE A 108 -2.67 -14.15 2.81
N ALA A 109 -2.07 -14.47 3.96
CA ALA A 109 -2.43 -13.86 5.24
C ALA A 109 -2.09 -12.37 5.28
N THR A 110 -3.07 -11.52 5.59
CA THR A 110 -2.91 -10.07 5.79
C THR A 110 -3.02 -9.74 7.27
N ARG A 111 -2.20 -8.80 7.79
CA ARG A 111 -2.22 -8.37 9.19
C ARG A 111 -3.06 -7.09 9.42
N PHE A 112 -3.54 -6.46 8.36
CA PHE A 112 -4.18 -5.14 8.38
C PHE A 112 -5.70 -5.17 8.57
N LYS A 113 -6.19 -4.26 9.43
CA LYS A 113 -7.62 -3.92 9.55
C LYS A 113 -7.82 -2.51 8.99
N TYR A 114 -8.70 -2.39 7.99
CA TYR A 114 -9.04 -1.15 7.27
C TYR A 114 -9.23 0.08 8.17
N GLU A 115 -9.86 -0.09 9.35
CA GLU A 115 -10.12 0.97 10.34
C GLU A 115 -8.86 1.72 10.84
N GLN A 116 -7.69 1.10 10.78
CA GLN A 116 -6.44 1.72 11.21
C GLN A 116 -5.85 2.67 10.15
N LEU A 117 -6.21 2.46 8.89
CA LEU A 117 -5.72 3.26 7.76
C LEU A 117 -6.39 4.64 7.74
N ASP A 118 -7.71 4.70 7.91
CA ASP A 118 -8.47 5.95 7.97
C ASP A 118 -7.98 6.86 9.11
N LYS A 119 -7.79 6.29 10.31
CA LYS A 119 -7.22 7.05 11.45
C LYS A 119 -5.83 7.62 11.16
N GLY A 120 -4.95 6.83 10.54
CA GLY A 120 -3.59 7.29 10.22
C GLY A 120 -3.54 8.41 9.17
N PHE A 121 -4.52 8.48 8.27
CA PHE A 121 -4.64 9.58 7.31
C PHE A 121 -5.27 10.83 7.92
N GLU A 122 -6.27 10.68 8.79
CA GLU A 122 -6.90 11.79 9.53
C GLU A 122 -5.91 12.47 10.50
N GLU A 123 -5.12 11.69 11.24
CA GLU A 123 -4.10 12.21 12.16
C GLU A 123 -3.00 13.01 11.46
N ARG A 124 -2.72 12.71 10.18
CA ARG A 124 -1.71 13.41 9.37
C ARG A 124 -2.25 14.66 8.67
N ALA A 125 -3.56 14.73 8.43
CA ALA A 125 -4.22 15.90 7.86
C ALA A 125 -4.48 17.02 8.89
N GLY A 126 -4.34 16.72 10.18
CA GLY A 126 -4.58 17.65 11.29
C GLY A 126 -3.35 18.42 11.80
N HIS A 127 -2.19 18.31 11.14
CA HIS A 127 -0.93 18.99 11.51
C HIS A 127 -0.44 19.93 10.42
#